data_AF-A0A2V9WGU9-F1
#
_entry.id   AF-A0A2V9WGU9-F1
#
_cell.length_a   1.000
_cell.length_b   1.000
_cell.length_c   1.000
_cell.angle_alpha   90.00
_cell.angle_beta   90.00
_cell.angle_gamma   90.00
#
_symmetry.space_group_name_H-M   'P 1'
#
loop_
_entity.id
_entity.type
_entity.pdbx_description
1 polymer ?
#
loop_
_entity_poly.entity_id
_entity_poly.type
_entity_poly.pdbx_seq_one_letter_code
_entity_poly.pdbx_strand_id
1 'polypeptide(L)'
;LHALGEGTRESETRAIQYFQEAIAKDPKDARLYAALAGAYDAVTPYYSPPAEVMPKSKQAALRAVELDPNLASAHVRLGYVRLFFDWDWSAAELEYRRALEINPSLPEAQLGYANYLGTLGRFDEALSRVQQAYLLDPLALESREEALWIYYFSGRMPETVEQARKTIELEPAASLPYAILAMAYAQMGQRAETLGAAENAVRLADRPSVMATTAAALARIGQKHEAKQLLSKALELAKERYVCRFLVADAYVELGDTEKALESLEQGFLERST
;
A
#
# COMPACT_ATOMS: atom_id res chain seq x y z
N LEU A 1 14.14 -10.63 -16.74
CA LEU A 1 13.57 -9.27 -16.93
C LEU A 1 12.05 -9.31 -17.14
N HIS A 2 11.48 -10.24 -17.94
CA HIS A 2 10.01 -10.36 -18.09
C HIS A 2 9.29 -10.98 -16.86
N ALA A 3 10.00 -11.69 -15.98
CA ALA A 3 9.43 -12.29 -14.77
C ALA A 3 9.31 -11.33 -13.56
N LEU A 4 9.72 -10.06 -13.72
CA LEU A 4 9.63 -9.02 -12.69
C LEU A 4 8.36 -8.17 -12.82
N GLY A 5 7.56 -8.34 -13.87
CA GLY A 5 6.37 -7.52 -14.15
C GLY A 5 5.05 -8.12 -13.67
N GLU A 6 5.03 -9.39 -13.28
CA GLU A 6 3.85 -10.03 -12.72
C GLU A 6 4.01 -10.01 -11.20
N GLY A 7 3.67 -8.90 -10.53
CA GLY A 7 3.77 -8.65 -9.08
C GLY A 7 3.02 -9.67 -8.21
N THR A 8 3.43 -10.92 -8.32
CA THR A 8 2.93 -12.12 -7.66
C THR A 8 3.88 -12.46 -6.53
N ARG A 9 3.38 -13.11 -5.48
CA ARG A 9 4.19 -13.57 -4.33
C ARG A 9 5.47 -14.31 -4.77
N GLU A 10 5.38 -15.10 -5.83
CA GLU A 10 6.50 -15.86 -6.38
C GLU A 10 7.53 -14.97 -7.09
N SER A 11 7.08 -13.99 -7.88
CA SER A 11 7.97 -13.01 -8.52
C SER A 11 8.75 -12.18 -7.50
N GLU A 12 8.09 -11.75 -6.42
CA GLU A 12 8.70 -10.91 -5.38
C GLU A 12 9.69 -11.71 -4.52
N THR A 13 9.35 -12.95 -4.19
CA THR A 13 10.27 -13.85 -3.48
C THR A 13 11.53 -14.12 -4.31
N ARG A 14 11.38 -14.28 -5.63
CA ARG A 14 12.51 -14.43 -6.55
C ARG A 14 13.32 -13.13 -6.66
N ALA A 15 12.68 -11.96 -6.67
CA ALA A 15 13.38 -10.68 -6.67
C ALA A 15 14.29 -10.52 -5.44
N ILE A 16 13.79 -10.85 -4.25
CA ILE A 16 14.57 -10.87 -3.00
C ILE A 16 15.80 -11.80 -3.14
N GLN A 17 15.61 -13.01 -3.67
CA GLN A 17 16.71 -13.96 -3.88
C GLN A 17 17.77 -13.42 -4.86
N TYR A 18 17.34 -12.85 -5.99
CA TYR A 18 18.27 -12.28 -6.97
C TYR A 18 19.08 -11.10 -6.41
N PHE A 19 18.46 -10.23 -5.62
CA PHE A 19 19.20 -9.14 -4.97
C PHE A 19 20.19 -9.67 -3.93
N GLN A 20 19.83 -10.69 -3.15
CA GLN A 20 20.76 -11.34 -2.21
C GLN A 20 21.96 -11.97 -2.93
N GLU A 21 21.74 -12.66 -4.05
CA GLU A 21 22.82 -13.23 -4.87
C GLU A 21 23.70 -12.14 -5.49
N ALA A 22 23.11 -11.03 -5.94
CA ALA A 22 23.85 -9.89 -6.48
C ALA A 22 24.72 -9.24 -5.40
N ILE A 23 24.19 -9.05 -4.19
CA ILE A 23 24.93 -8.51 -3.03
C ILE A 23 26.11 -9.43 -2.67
N ALA A 24 25.95 -10.75 -2.76
CA ALA A 24 27.05 -11.67 -2.51
C ALA A 24 28.21 -11.50 -3.50
N LYS A 25 27.94 -11.01 -4.72
CA LYS A 25 28.94 -10.73 -5.75
C LYS A 25 29.55 -9.33 -5.63
N ASP A 26 28.73 -8.33 -5.25
CA ASP A 26 29.17 -6.96 -5.01
C ASP A 26 28.59 -6.38 -3.71
N PRO A 27 29.20 -6.67 -2.55
CA PRO A 27 28.70 -6.26 -1.25
C PRO A 27 28.91 -4.77 -0.94
N LYS A 28 29.49 -4.00 -1.86
CA LYS A 28 29.71 -2.55 -1.70
C LYS A 28 28.78 -1.70 -2.56
N ASP A 29 27.97 -2.31 -3.44
CA ASP A 29 27.00 -1.57 -4.24
C ASP A 29 25.75 -1.23 -3.41
N ALA A 30 25.67 0.03 -2.95
CA ALA A 30 24.54 0.56 -2.19
C ALA A 30 23.18 0.36 -2.89
N ARG A 31 23.16 0.37 -4.23
CA ARG A 31 21.94 0.27 -5.03
C ARG A 31 21.28 -1.09 -4.89
N LEU A 32 22.08 -2.15 -4.72
CA LEU A 32 21.56 -3.51 -4.52
C LEU A 32 20.85 -3.63 -3.17
N TYR A 33 21.39 -2.98 -2.13
CA TYR A 33 20.75 -2.93 -0.82
C TYR A 33 19.47 -2.10 -0.84
N ALA A 34 19.45 -0.96 -1.54
CA ALA A 34 18.24 -0.16 -1.71
C ALA A 34 17.15 -0.93 -2.47
N ALA A 35 17.53 -1.66 -3.52
CA ALA A 35 16.61 -2.51 -4.28
C ALA A 35 16.08 -3.69 -3.45
N LEU A 36 16.94 -4.32 -2.63
CA LEU A 36 16.53 -5.36 -1.69
C LEU A 36 15.53 -4.83 -0.65
N ALA A 37 15.76 -3.63 -0.11
CA ALA A 37 14.80 -2.97 0.78
C ALA A 37 13.47 -2.72 0.08
N GLY A 38 13.49 -2.21 -1.16
CA GLY A 38 12.28 -2.04 -1.97
C GLY A 38 11.51 -3.34 -2.23
N ALA A 39 12.22 -4.45 -2.49
CA ALA A 39 11.58 -5.75 -2.65
C ALA A 39 10.94 -6.26 -1.35
N TYR A 40 11.54 -5.97 -0.19
CA TYR A 40 10.92 -6.24 1.11
C TYR A 40 9.70 -5.36 1.38
N ASP A 41 9.76 -4.07 1.01
CA ASP A 41 8.63 -3.15 1.15
C ASP A 41 7.45 -3.62 0.30
N ALA A 42 7.68 -4.02 -0.95
CA ALA A 42 6.65 -4.47 -1.90
C ALA A 42 5.90 -5.73 -1.44
N VAL A 43 6.54 -6.66 -0.73
CA VAL A 43 5.85 -7.86 -0.21
C VAL A 43 5.04 -7.61 1.06
N THR A 44 5.34 -6.54 1.78
CA THR A 44 4.75 -6.26 3.10
C THR A 44 3.25 -5.95 3.06
N PRO A 45 2.75 -5.03 2.23
CA PRO A 45 1.32 -4.71 2.22
C PRO A 45 0.44 -5.84 1.68
N TYR A 46 1.03 -6.84 1.01
CA TYR A 46 0.29 -7.80 0.20
C TYR A 46 0.45 -9.27 0.60
N TYR A 47 1.59 -9.66 1.17
CA TYR A 47 1.94 -11.07 1.30
C TYR A 47 2.46 -11.46 2.68
N SER A 48 3.21 -10.59 3.34
CA SER A 48 3.91 -10.92 4.59
C SER A 48 3.62 -9.92 5.70
N PRO A 49 3.45 -10.37 6.95
CA PRO A 49 3.25 -9.46 8.07
C PRO A 49 4.41 -8.45 8.20
N PRO A 50 4.12 -7.16 8.46
CA PRO A 50 5.15 -6.13 8.63
C PRO A 50 6.22 -6.51 9.66
N ALA A 51 5.82 -7.10 10.79
CA ALA A 51 6.75 -7.58 11.82
C ALA A 51 7.82 -8.57 11.33
N GLU A 52 7.55 -9.33 10.27
CA GLU A 52 8.49 -10.32 9.73
C GLU A 52 9.46 -9.72 8.71
N VAL A 53 8.98 -8.78 7.88
CA VAL A 53 9.71 -8.30 6.71
C VAL A 53 10.31 -6.91 6.90
N MET A 54 9.62 -6.00 7.58
CA MET A 54 10.09 -4.62 7.76
C MET A 54 11.42 -4.51 8.49
N PRO A 55 11.77 -5.37 9.48
CA PRO A 55 13.12 -5.37 10.04
C PRO A 55 14.23 -5.67 9.00
N LYS A 56 13.94 -6.53 8.01
CA LYS A 56 14.89 -6.85 6.92
C LYS A 56 15.00 -5.70 5.93
N SER A 57 13.86 -5.07 5.59
CA SER A 57 13.85 -3.83 4.80
C SER A 57 14.70 -2.74 5.47
N LYS A 58 14.47 -2.51 6.77
CA LYS A 58 15.23 -1.55 7.58
C LYS A 58 16.73 -1.79 7.52
N GLN A 59 17.16 -3.04 7.72
CA GLN A 59 18.57 -3.39 7.69
C GLN A 59 19.19 -3.13 6.32
N ALA A 60 18.51 -3.50 5.24
CA ALA A 60 18.97 -3.26 3.89
C ALA A 60 19.02 -1.76 3.56
N ALA A 61 17.99 -0.99 3.91
CA ALA A 61 17.95 0.46 3.70
C ALA A 61 19.04 1.19 4.49
N LEU A 62 19.26 0.85 5.76
CA LEU A 62 20.36 1.39 6.56
C LEU A 62 21.73 1.09 5.94
N ARG A 63 21.93 -0.14 5.45
CA ARG A 63 23.17 -0.51 4.80
C ARG A 63 23.39 0.25 3.48
N ALA A 64 22.33 0.49 2.72
CA ALA A 64 22.39 1.30 1.50
C ALA A 64 22.80 2.75 1.82
N VAL A 65 22.21 3.37 2.85
CA VAL A 65 22.57 4.73 3.29
C VAL A 65 24.01 4.79 3.83
N GLU A 66 24.47 3.76 4.55
CA GLU A 66 25.85 3.69 5.05
C GLU A 66 26.88 3.63 3.90
N LEU A 67 26.58 2.85 2.86
CA LEU A 67 27.45 2.69 1.69
C LEU A 67 27.42 3.92 0.76
N ASP A 68 26.26 4.55 0.59
CA ASP A 68 26.10 5.76 -0.20
C ASP A 68 25.03 6.70 0.42
N PRO A 69 25.46 7.69 1.22
CA PRO A 69 24.57 8.70 1.81
C PRO A 69 23.94 9.68 0.80
N ASN A 70 24.30 9.59 -0.49
CA ASN A 70 23.72 10.38 -1.57
C ASN A 70 22.86 9.53 -2.52
N LEU A 71 22.49 8.32 -2.11
CA LEU A 71 21.55 7.49 -2.85
C LEU A 71 20.11 7.82 -2.45
N ALA A 72 19.41 8.61 -3.28
CA ALA A 72 18.04 9.05 -3.00
C ALA A 72 17.08 7.88 -2.70
N SER A 73 17.15 6.80 -3.47
CA SER A 73 16.28 5.63 -3.28
C SER A 73 16.50 4.95 -1.93
N ALA A 74 17.73 4.92 -1.39
CA ALA A 74 18.00 4.38 -0.06
C ALA A 74 17.26 5.17 1.04
N HIS A 75 17.27 6.50 0.93
CA HIS A 75 16.51 7.37 1.83
C HIS A 75 14.99 7.18 1.67
N VAL A 76 14.47 6.97 0.46
CA VAL A 76 13.04 6.62 0.26
C VAL A 76 12.67 5.35 1.03
N ARG A 77 13.47 4.28 0.92
CA ARG A 77 13.20 3.01 1.62
C ARG A 77 13.30 3.15 3.14
N LEU A 78 14.29 3.90 3.63
CA LEU A 78 14.40 4.16 5.07
C LEU A 78 13.23 5.02 5.58
N GLY A 79 12.77 6.00 4.80
CA GLY A 79 11.58 6.80 5.08
C GLY A 79 10.32 5.95 5.16
N TYR A 80 10.15 4.98 4.25
CA TYR A 80 9.03 4.04 4.23
C TYR A 80 8.96 3.22 5.52
N VAL A 81 10.10 2.62 5.92
CA VAL A 81 10.19 1.87 7.18
C VAL A 81 9.88 2.75 8.39
N ARG A 82 10.44 3.95 8.44
CA ARG A 82 10.21 4.88 9.57
C ARG A 82 8.74 5.28 9.67
N LEU A 83 8.09 5.50 8.53
CA LEU A 83 6.69 5.91 8.45
C LEU A 83 5.75 4.77 8.87
N PHE A 84 5.86 3.61 8.21
CA PHE A 84 4.85 2.56 8.31
C PHE A 84 5.16 1.49 9.38
N PHE A 85 6.42 1.35 9.81
CA PHE A 85 6.79 0.31 10.77
C PHE A 85 7.33 0.83 12.09
N ASP A 86 8.22 1.82 12.08
CA ASP A 86 8.73 2.40 13.32
C ASP A 86 7.75 3.41 13.94
N TRP A 87 6.83 3.95 13.13
CA TRP A 87 5.95 5.08 13.46
C TRP A 87 6.72 6.32 13.96
N ASP A 88 7.94 6.50 13.43
CA ASP A 88 8.78 7.66 13.67
C ASP A 88 8.58 8.67 12.53
N TRP A 89 7.48 9.42 12.59
CA TRP A 89 7.11 10.40 11.56
C TRP A 89 8.15 11.51 11.41
N SER A 90 8.81 11.91 12.51
CA SER A 90 9.83 12.95 12.46
C SER A 90 11.05 12.48 11.66
N ALA A 91 11.51 11.26 11.92
CA ALA A 91 12.61 10.72 11.15
C ALA A 91 12.21 10.36 9.71
N ALA A 92 10.98 9.89 9.47
CA ALA A 92 10.47 9.64 8.12
C ALA A 92 10.51 10.92 7.27
N GLU A 93 10.11 12.07 7.82
CA GLU A 93 10.18 13.35 7.12
C GLU A 93 11.61 13.67 6.68
N LEU A 94 12.58 13.50 7.57
CA LEU A 94 13.99 13.78 7.29
C LEU A 94 14.51 12.93 6.12
N GLU A 95 14.18 11.64 6.09
CA GLU A 95 14.62 10.75 5.01
C GLU A 95 13.97 11.13 3.67
N TYR A 96 12.66 11.36 3.63
CA TYR A 96 11.99 11.73 2.39
C TYR A 96 12.45 13.10 1.86
N ARG A 97 12.68 14.08 2.75
CA ARG A 97 13.24 15.37 2.36
C ARG A 97 14.65 15.20 1.81
N ARG A 98 15.48 14.37 2.45
CA ARG A 98 16.82 14.07 1.97
C ARG A 98 16.80 13.43 0.57
N ALA A 99 15.89 12.47 0.34
CA ALA A 99 15.70 11.88 -0.99
C ALA A 99 15.35 12.93 -2.06
N LEU A 100 14.43 13.85 -1.74
CA LEU A 100 14.01 14.93 -2.65
C LEU A 100 15.09 16.00 -2.86
N GLU A 101 15.94 16.27 -1.87
CA GLU A 101 17.11 17.15 -2.01
C GLU A 101 18.15 16.56 -2.96
N ILE A 102 18.39 15.25 -2.86
CA ILE A 102 19.32 14.52 -3.73
C ILE A 102 18.76 14.41 -5.15
N ASN A 103 17.51 13.99 -5.29
CA ASN A 103 16.85 13.81 -6.57
C ASN A 103 15.37 14.26 -6.51
N PRO A 104 15.07 15.52 -6.89
CA PRO A 104 13.71 16.03 -6.89
C PRO A 104 12.82 15.41 -7.98
N SER A 105 13.41 14.74 -8.98
CA SER A 105 12.71 14.10 -10.10
C SER A 105 12.51 12.60 -9.89
N LEU A 106 12.72 12.08 -8.67
CA LEU A 106 12.51 10.69 -8.35
C LEU A 106 11.03 10.44 -7.99
N PRO A 107 10.25 9.67 -8.81
CA PRO A 107 8.82 9.47 -8.57
C PRO A 107 8.52 8.86 -7.20
N GLU A 108 9.29 7.83 -6.80
CA GLU A 108 9.15 7.15 -5.51
C GLU A 108 9.41 8.08 -4.31
N ALA A 109 10.27 9.11 -4.45
CA ALA A 109 10.47 10.10 -3.40
C ALA A 109 9.29 11.08 -3.29
N GLN A 110 8.71 11.48 -4.43
CA GLN A 110 7.50 12.32 -4.43
C GLN A 110 6.32 11.57 -3.80
N LEU A 111 6.12 10.31 -4.18
CA LEU A 111 5.05 9.47 -3.61
C LEU A 111 5.28 9.14 -2.14
N GLY A 112 6.51 8.77 -1.75
CA GLY A 112 6.86 8.52 -0.35
C GLY A 112 6.59 9.74 0.54
N TYR A 113 6.94 10.94 0.06
CA TYR A 113 6.62 12.17 0.77
C TYR A 113 5.11 12.49 0.77
N ALA A 114 4.39 12.15 -0.30
CA ALA A 114 2.93 12.24 -0.33
C ALA A 114 2.28 11.34 0.72
N ASN A 115 2.73 10.09 0.84
CA ASN A 115 2.29 9.14 1.86
C ASN A 115 2.52 9.71 3.27
N TYR A 116 3.72 10.23 3.55
CA TYR A 116 4.01 10.91 4.82
C TYR A 116 3.02 12.05 5.11
N LEU A 117 2.80 12.95 4.14
CA LEU A 117 1.85 14.06 4.29
C LEU A 117 0.41 13.58 4.51
N GLY A 118 0.00 12.54 3.78
CA GLY A 118 -1.30 11.89 3.91
C GLY A 118 -1.50 11.26 5.28
N THR A 119 -0.50 10.56 5.82
CA THR A 119 -0.52 10.00 7.19
C THR A 119 -0.72 11.10 8.25
N LEU A 120 -0.19 12.30 8.03
CA LEU A 120 -0.38 13.45 8.91
C LEU A 120 -1.67 14.25 8.62
N GLY A 121 -2.52 13.80 7.70
CA GLY A 121 -3.76 14.47 7.32
C GLY A 121 -3.58 15.73 6.46
N ARG A 122 -2.36 16.00 5.96
CA ARG A 122 -2.04 17.14 5.09
C ARG A 122 -2.37 16.81 3.62
N PHE A 123 -3.64 16.51 3.36
CA PHE A 123 -4.06 15.91 2.09
C PHE A 123 -3.85 16.80 0.85
N ASP A 124 -4.03 18.11 0.95
CA ASP A 124 -3.83 19.01 -0.20
C ASP A 124 -2.36 18.99 -0.67
N GLU A 125 -1.43 19.00 0.28
CA GLU A 125 0.00 18.90 -0.01
C GLU A 125 0.37 17.50 -0.51
N ALA A 126 -0.20 16.46 0.10
CA ALA A 126 -0.01 15.08 -0.35
C ALA A 126 -0.45 14.90 -1.80
N LEU A 127 -1.65 15.37 -2.16
CA LEU A 127 -2.18 15.28 -3.52
C LEU A 127 -1.34 16.10 -4.51
N SER A 128 -0.81 17.26 -4.11
CA SER A 128 0.15 17.98 -4.96
C SER A 128 1.41 17.15 -5.25
N ARG A 129 1.89 16.36 -4.28
CA ARG A 129 3.06 15.47 -4.46
C ARG A 129 2.72 14.25 -5.32
N VAL A 130 1.54 13.65 -5.15
CA VAL A 130 1.02 12.60 -6.04
C VAL A 130 1.01 13.08 -7.49
N GLN A 131 0.52 14.29 -7.76
CA GLN A 131 0.49 14.83 -9.12
C GLN A 131 1.90 14.98 -9.71
N GLN A 132 2.89 15.39 -8.92
CA GLN A 132 4.30 15.41 -9.36
C GLN A 132 4.81 13.99 -9.67
N ALA A 133 4.50 13.01 -8.81
CA ALA A 133 4.87 11.62 -9.05
C ALA A 133 4.28 11.10 -10.38
N TYR A 134 3.02 11.41 -10.68
CA TYR A 134 2.35 11.03 -11.93
C TYR A 134 2.93 11.70 -13.18
N LEU A 135 3.41 12.94 -13.06
CA LEU A 135 4.10 13.62 -14.17
C LEU A 135 5.45 12.98 -14.48
N LEU A 136 6.15 12.48 -13.45
CA LEU A 136 7.44 11.84 -13.59
C LEU A 136 7.33 10.38 -14.07
N ASP A 137 6.32 9.66 -13.59
CA ASP A 137 6.00 8.30 -14.05
C ASP A 137 4.48 8.10 -14.29
N PRO A 138 4.03 8.32 -15.54
CA PRO A 138 2.61 8.23 -15.88
C PRO A 138 2.09 6.79 -16.00
N LEU A 139 2.92 5.76 -15.86
CA LEU A 139 2.52 4.36 -16.04
C LEU A 139 2.81 3.46 -14.83
N ALA A 140 3.46 3.97 -13.78
CA ALA A 140 3.62 3.25 -12.52
C ALA A 140 2.26 2.88 -11.91
N LEU A 141 1.85 1.62 -12.06
CA LEU A 141 0.59 1.08 -11.54
C LEU A 141 0.59 1.03 -10.02
N GLU A 142 1.65 0.48 -9.41
CA GLU A 142 1.81 0.38 -7.95
C GLU A 142 1.69 1.75 -7.28
N SER A 143 2.39 2.75 -7.82
CA SER A 143 2.31 4.13 -7.33
C SER A 143 0.91 4.74 -7.42
N ARG A 144 0.14 4.39 -8.46
CA ARG A 144 -1.25 4.82 -8.60
C ARG A 144 -2.15 4.16 -7.59
N GLU A 145 -2.00 2.85 -7.42
CA GLU A 145 -2.73 2.06 -6.43
C GLU A 145 -2.49 2.59 -5.00
N GLU A 146 -1.24 2.88 -4.63
CA GLU A 146 -0.92 3.51 -3.34
C GLU A 146 -1.60 4.87 -3.18
N ALA A 147 -1.52 5.73 -4.20
CA ALA A 147 -2.10 7.06 -4.15
C ALA A 147 -3.63 7.06 -4.04
N LEU A 148 -4.33 6.00 -4.46
CA LEU A 148 -5.78 5.89 -4.30
C LEU A 148 -6.21 5.96 -2.82
N TRP A 149 -5.39 5.47 -1.89
CA TRP A 149 -5.66 5.62 -0.46
C TRP A 149 -5.58 7.08 -0.02
N ILE A 150 -4.62 7.86 -0.52
CA ILE A 150 -4.51 9.30 -0.24
C ILE A 150 -5.76 10.02 -0.76
N TYR A 151 -6.21 9.73 -1.98
CA TYR A 151 -7.46 10.28 -2.51
C TYR A 151 -8.66 9.91 -1.64
N TYR A 152 -8.81 8.65 -1.30
CA TYR A 152 -9.92 8.18 -0.47
C TYR A 152 -9.94 8.87 0.91
N PHE A 153 -8.83 8.84 1.65
CA PHE A 153 -8.75 9.44 2.98
C PHE A 153 -8.85 10.97 2.99
N SER A 154 -8.57 11.63 1.85
CA SER A 154 -8.79 13.08 1.72
C SER A 154 -10.28 13.49 1.74
N GLY A 155 -11.20 12.53 1.63
CA GLY A 155 -12.65 12.80 1.58
C GLY A 155 -13.17 13.26 0.22
N ARG A 156 -12.29 13.42 -0.78
CA ARG A 156 -12.58 13.89 -2.13
C ARG A 156 -13.11 12.76 -3.02
N MET A 157 -14.30 12.25 -2.68
CA MET A 157 -14.88 11.06 -3.33
C MET A 157 -14.99 11.16 -4.87
N PRO A 158 -15.41 12.29 -5.46
CA PRO A 158 -15.43 12.43 -6.92
C PRO A 158 -14.04 12.26 -7.55
N GLU A 159 -13.01 12.89 -6.99
CA GLU A 159 -11.63 12.71 -7.44
C GLU A 159 -11.14 11.27 -7.24
N THR A 160 -11.48 10.62 -6.12
CA THR A 160 -11.16 9.19 -5.88
C THR A 160 -11.76 8.30 -6.98
N VAL A 161 -13.01 8.53 -7.36
CA VAL A 161 -13.67 7.80 -8.46
C VAL A 161 -12.94 8.02 -9.79
N GLU A 162 -12.59 9.27 -10.10
CA GLU A 162 -11.88 9.60 -11.33
C GLU A 162 -10.52 8.89 -11.41
N GLN A 163 -9.74 8.94 -10.33
CA GLN A 163 -8.41 8.33 -10.29
C GLN A 163 -8.49 6.80 -10.28
N ALA A 164 -9.43 6.20 -9.55
CA ALA A 164 -9.63 4.76 -9.58
C ALA A 164 -9.99 4.27 -10.99
N ARG A 165 -10.85 5.01 -11.72
CA ARG A 165 -11.18 4.70 -13.12
C ARG A 165 -9.96 4.79 -14.04
N LYS A 166 -9.14 5.82 -13.89
CA LYS A 166 -7.86 5.94 -14.65
C LYS A 166 -6.91 4.78 -14.36
N THR A 167 -6.82 4.33 -13.11
CA THR A 167 -6.00 3.17 -12.75
C THR A 167 -6.57 1.87 -13.36
N ILE A 168 -7.89 1.71 -13.41
CA ILE A 168 -8.56 0.58 -14.08
C ILE A 168 -8.33 0.61 -15.60
N GLU A 169 -8.33 1.78 -16.23
CA GLU A 169 -8.03 1.91 -17.66
C GLU A 169 -6.60 1.47 -18.00
N LEU A 170 -5.65 1.68 -17.07
CA LEU A 170 -4.27 1.24 -17.22
C LEU A 170 -4.10 -0.27 -17.00
N GLU A 171 -4.73 -0.81 -15.96
CA GLU A 171 -4.70 -2.25 -15.66
C GLU A 171 -6.10 -2.76 -15.28
N PRO A 172 -6.90 -3.26 -16.24
CA PRO A 172 -8.26 -3.72 -15.99
C PRO A 172 -8.35 -4.93 -15.05
N ALA A 173 -7.27 -5.68 -14.86
CA ALA A 173 -7.21 -6.83 -13.96
C ALA A 173 -6.80 -6.47 -12.53
N ALA A 174 -6.41 -5.22 -12.25
CA ALA A 174 -6.05 -4.77 -10.91
C ALA A 174 -7.29 -4.74 -10.00
N SER A 175 -7.26 -5.47 -8.89
CA SER A 175 -8.43 -5.68 -8.03
C SER A 175 -8.67 -4.51 -7.04
N LEU A 176 -7.59 -3.87 -6.56
CA LEU A 176 -7.66 -2.78 -5.57
C LEU A 176 -8.42 -1.54 -6.08
N PRO A 177 -8.21 -1.03 -7.30
CA PRO A 177 -8.95 0.12 -7.81
C PRO A 177 -10.46 -0.06 -7.78
N TYR A 178 -10.97 -1.28 -8.06
CA TYR A 178 -12.40 -1.57 -7.96
C TYR A 178 -12.90 -1.56 -6.52
N ALA A 179 -12.09 -2.02 -5.55
CA ALA A 179 -12.46 -1.97 -4.13
C ALA A 179 -12.53 -0.52 -3.62
N ILE A 180 -11.55 0.31 -3.97
CA ILE A 180 -11.58 1.75 -3.64
C ILE A 180 -12.75 2.46 -4.32
N LEU A 181 -13.03 2.12 -5.57
CA LEU A 181 -14.19 2.63 -6.31
C LEU A 181 -15.51 2.26 -5.59
N ALA A 182 -15.62 1.02 -5.09
CA ALA A 182 -16.77 0.59 -4.31
C ALA A 182 -16.93 1.39 -3.01
N MET A 183 -15.85 1.62 -2.26
CA MET A 183 -15.86 2.44 -1.06
C MET A 183 -16.29 3.88 -1.35
N ALA A 184 -15.71 4.50 -2.38
CA ALA A 184 -16.04 5.88 -2.76
C ALA A 184 -17.52 6.02 -3.13
N TYR A 185 -18.05 5.10 -3.94
CA TYR A 185 -19.48 5.08 -4.25
C TYR A 185 -20.35 4.84 -3.01
N ALA A 186 -19.93 3.95 -2.10
CA ALA A 186 -20.67 3.66 -0.87
C ALA A 186 -20.75 4.90 0.03
N GLN A 187 -19.65 5.66 0.13
CA GLN A 187 -19.60 6.91 0.88
C GLN A 187 -20.48 8.00 0.27
N MET A 188 -20.66 8.01 -1.05
CA MET A 188 -21.58 8.90 -1.75
C MET A 188 -23.04 8.39 -1.77
N GLY A 189 -23.33 7.22 -1.21
CA GLY A 189 -24.67 6.61 -1.23
C GLY A 189 -25.10 6.05 -2.59
N GLN A 190 -24.16 5.89 -3.53
CA GLN A 190 -24.40 5.40 -4.89
C GLN A 190 -24.46 3.87 -4.92
N ARG A 191 -25.58 3.32 -4.44
CA ARG A 191 -25.73 1.88 -4.16
C ARG A 191 -25.51 0.99 -5.39
N ALA A 192 -26.01 1.37 -6.56
CA ALA A 192 -25.90 0.54 -7.76
C ALA A 192 -24.44 0.46 -8.24
N GLU A 193 -23.75 1.59 -8.23
CA GLU A 193 -22.35 1.74 -8.60
C GLU A 193 -21.43 1.01 -7.61
N THR A 194 -21.72 1.08 -6.31
CA THR A 194 -21.03 0.28 -5.29
C THR A 194 -21.12 -1.21 -5.59
N LEU A 195 -22.31 -1.73 -5.92
CA LEU A 195 -22.49 -3.16 -6.21
C LEU A 195 -21.70 -3.58 -7.45
N GLY A 196 -21.75 -2.79 -8.53
CA GLY A 196 -20.99 -3.10 -9.75
C GLY A 196 -19.47 -3.05 -9.55
N ALA A 197 -18.97 -2.10 -8.76
CA ALA A 197 -17.56 -2.02 -8.41
C ALA A 197 -17.14 -3.18 -7.49
N ALA A 198 -17.94 -3.50 -6.48
CA ALA A 198 -17.68 -4.60 -5.54
C ALA A 198 -17.69 -5.97 -6.24
N GLU A 199 -18.59 -6.19 -7.21
CA GLU A 199 -18.62 -7.43 -8.00
C GLU A 199 -17.30 -7.63 -8.77
N ASN A 200 -16.79 -6.57 -9.41
CA ASN A 200 -15.51 -6.62 -10.11
C ASN A 200 -14.34 -6.83 -9.15
N ALA A 201 -14.33 -6.14 -8.02
CA ALA A 201 -13.32 -6.31 -6.97
C ALA A 201 -13.29 -7.77 -6.48
N VAL A 202 -14.45 -8.37 -6.17
CA VAL A 202 -14.55 -9.77 -5.70
C VAL A 202 -14.13 -10.76 -6.79
N ARG A 203 -14.52 -10.52 -8.05
CA ARG A 203 -14.17 -11.38 -9.18
C ARG A 203 -12.66 -11.42 -9.44
N LEU A 204 -12.00 -10.29 -9.26
CA LEU A 204 -10.56 -10.12 -9.48
C LEU A 204 -9.73 -10.29 -8.19
N ALA A 205 -10.38 -10.40 -7.03
CA ALA A 205 -9.71 -10.38 -5.73
C ALA A 205 -8.68 -11.52 -5.61
N ASP A 206 -7.43 -11.12 -5.48
CA ASP A 206 -6.26 -11.98 -5.33
C ASP A 206 -5.68 -11.94 -3.90
N ARG A 207 -6.13 -10.98 -3.09
CA ARG A 207 -5.57 -10.64 -1.77
C ARG A 207 -6.65 -10.47 -0.69
N PRO A 208 -6.42 -10.94 0.56
CA PRO A 208 -7.36 -10.76 1.67
C PRO A 208 -7.74 -9.29 1.95
N SER A 209 -6.77 -8.37 1.85
CA SER A 209 -7.01 -6.94 2.10
C SER A 209 -8.07 -6.35 1.16
N VAL A 210 -8.04 -6.70 -0.13
CA VAL A 210 -9.04 -6.26 -1.13
C VAL A 210 -10.43 -6.79 -0.79
N MET A 211 -10.51 -8.03 -0.29
CA MET A 211 -11.78 -8.61 0.18
C MET A 211 -12.32 -7.87 1.40
N ALA A 212 -11.46 -7.53 2.38
CA ALA A 212 -11.85 -6.76 3.56
C ALA A 212 -12.35 -5.35 3.18
N THR A 213 -11.61 -4.63 2.33
CA THR A 213 -12.01 -3.32 1.80
C THR A 213 -13.36 -3.38 1.08
N THR A 214 -13.57 -4.40 0.24
CA THR A 214 -14.84 -4.57 -0.47
C THR A 214 -15.98 -4.94 0.48
N ALA A 215 -15.71 -5.72 1.52
CA ALA A 215 -16.69 -6.04 2.56
C ALA A 215 -17.15 -4.79 3.31
N ALA A 216 -16.24 -3.86 3.63
CA ALA A 216 -16.59 -2.57 4.24
C ALA A 216 -17.56 -1.77 3.35
N ALA A 217 -17.26 -1.65 2.05
CA ALA A 217 -18.13 -0.96 1.09
C ALA A 217 -19.53 -1.59 1.00
N LEU A 218 -19.61 -2.92 0.96
CA LEU A 218 -20.88 -3.66 0.95
C LEU A 218 -21.67 -3.46 2.25
N ALA A 219 -21.00 -3.53 3.40
CA ALA A 219 -21.63 -3.34 4.71
C ALA A 219 -22.25 -1.93 4.82
N ARG A 220 -21.52 -0.91 4.35
CA ARG A 220 -21.96 0.49 4.36
C ARG A 220 -23.26 0.73 3.60
N ILE A 221 -23.47 0.06 2.47
CA ILE A 221 -24.72 0.15 1.70
C ILE A 221 -25.82 -0.82 2.19
N GLY A 222 -25.60 -1.48 3.34
CA GLY A 222 -26.56 -2.36 3.99
C GLY A 222 -26.52 -3.82 3.52
N GLN A 223 -25.56 -4.22 2.67
CA GLN A 223 -25.36 -5.60 2.23
C GLN A 223 -24.58 -6.40 3.29
N LYS A 224 -25.15 -6.46 4.50
CA LYS A 224 -24.48 -7.01 5.68
C LYS A 224 -24.21 -8.50 5.57
N HIS A 225 -25.05 -9.25 4.85
CA HIS A 225 -24.87 -10.69 4.70
C HIS A 225 -23.67 -11.00 3.79
N GLU A 226 -23.63 -10.40 2.61
CA GLU A 226 -22.51 -10.56 1.66
C GLU A 226 -21.21 -10.04 2.26
N ALA A 227 -21.24 -8.88 2.94
CA ALA A 227 -20.07 -8.33 3.62
C ALA A 227 -19.49 -9.30 4.66
N LYS A 228 -20.33 -9.91 5.51
CA LYS A 228 -19.89 -10.91 6.51
C LYS A 228 -19.30 -12.16 5.88
N GLN A 229 -19.87 -12.63 4.77
CA GLN A 229 -19.33 -13.79 4.05
C GLN A 229 -17.97 -13.47 3.44
N LEU A 230 -17.84 -12.30 2.79
CA LEU A 230 -16.60 -11.87 2.16
C LEU A 230 -15.50 -11.63 3.19
N LEU A 231 -15.82 -10.99 4.32
CA LEU A 231 -14.87 -10.75 5.41
C LEU A 231 -14.42 -12.08 6.05
N SER A 232 -15.33 -13.03 6.28
CA SER A 232 -14.98 -14.37 6.76
C SER A 232 -14.01 -15.08 5.80
N LYS A 233 -14.25 -14.98 4.48
CA LYS A 233 -13.36 -15.53 3.47
C LYS A 233 -11.98 -14.85 3.49
N ALA A 234 -11.93 -13.53 3.65
CA ALA A 234 -10.69 -12.78 3.79
C ALA A 234 -9.87 -13.27 4.99
N LEU A 235 -10.51 -13.46 6.15
CA LEU A 235 -9.87 -13.93 7.38
C LEU A 235 -9.42 -15.39 7.30
N GLU A 236 -10.14 -16.24 6.57
CA GLU A 236 -9.69 -17.61 6.33
C GLU A 236 -8.41 -17.65 5.48
N LEU A 237 -8.38 -16.86 4.40
CA LEU A 237 -7.18 -16.71 3.58
C LEU A 237 -6.03 -16.04 4.34
N ALA A 238 -6.35 -15.20 5.33
CA ALA A 238 -5.38 -14.52 6.16
C ALA A 238 -4.55 -15.46 7.06
N LYS A 239 -4.95 -16.73 7.19
CA LYS A 239 -4.15 -17.74 7.89
C LYS A 239 -2.86 -18.09 7.13
N GLU A 240 -2.82 -17.86 5.82
CA GLU A 240 -1.68 -18.20 4.95
C GLU A 240 -1.09 -16.98 4.21
N ARG A 241 -1.79 -15.84 4.27
CA ARG A 241 -1.44 -14.60 3.59
C ARG A 241 -1.67 -13.43 4.53
N TYR A 242 -0.95 -12.33 4.32
CA TYR A 242 -1.19 -11.13 5.11
C TYR A 242 -2.55 -10.50 4.79
N VAL A 243 -3.19 -9.94 5.84
CA VAL A 243 -4.34 -9.04 5.74
C VAL A 243 -4.06 -7.83 6.62
N CYS A 244 -4.29 -6.64 6.10
CA CYS A 244 -4.18 -5.43 6.91
C CYS A 244 -5.33 -5.41 7.93
N ARG A 245 -4.98 -5.42 9.22
CA ARG A 245 -5.94 -5.49 10.33
C ARG A 245 -6.77 -4.21 10.47
N PHE A 246 -6.24 -3.07 10.04
CA PHE A 246 -6.99 -1.82 9.95
C PHE A 246 -8.18 -1.95 8.98
N LEU A 247 -7.98 -2.57 7.82
CA LEU A 247 -9.06 -2.79 6.84
C LEU A 247 -10.12 -3.80 7.32
N VAL A 248 -9.70 -4.80 8.10
CA VAL A 248 -10.63 -5.72 8.77
C VAL A 248 -11.46 -4.98 9.82
N ALA A 249 -10.83 -4.10 10.60
CA ALA A 249 -11.52 -3.28 11.58
C ALA A 249 -12.56 -2.35 10.94
N ASP A 250 -12.20 -1.68 9.84
CA ASP A 250 -13.12 -0.83 9.07
C ASP A 250 -14.37 -1.61 8.61
N ALA A 251 -14.18 -2.82 8.07
CA ALA A 251 -15.30 -3.68 7.71
C ALA A 251 -16.20 -4.05 8.91
N TYR A 252 -15.61 -4.31 10.07
CA TYR A 252 -16.40 -4.57 11.29
C TYR A 252 -17.14 -3.33 11.81
N VAL A 253 -16.54 -2.13 11.69
CA VAL A 253 -17.22 -0.87 12.01
C VAL A 253 -18.47 -0.70 11.14
N GLU A 254 -18.36 -0.88 9.83
CA GLU A 254 -19.49 -0.78 8.90
C GLU A 254 -20.57 -1.85 9.15
N LEU A 255 -20.16 -3.02 9.64
CA LEU A 255 -21.10 -4.07 10.05
C LEU A 255 -21.83 -3.76 11.36
N GLY A 256 -21.29 -2.84 12.17
CA GLY A 256 -21.76 -2.51 13.52
C GLY A 256 -21.25 -3.45 14.61
N ASP A 257 -20.13 -4.14 14.37
CA ASP A 257 -19.49 -5.08 15.31
C ASP A 257 -18.28 -4.40 15.97
N THR A 258 -18.54 -3.48 16.89
CA THR A 258 -17.51 -2.63 17.53
C THR A 258 -16.47 -3.44 18.30
N GLU A 259 -16.87 -4.54 18.92
CA GLU A 259 -15.97 -5.41 19.69
C GLU A 259 -14.88 -5.99 18.77
N LYS A 260 -15.29 -6.63 17.66
CA LYS A 260 -14.32 -7.17 16.70
C LYS A 260 -13.52 -6.12 15.95
N ALA A 261 -14.09 -4.92 15.76
CA ALA A 261 -13.33 -3.81 15.22
C ALA A 261 -12.17 -3.44 16.15
N LEU A 262 -12.42 -3.29 17.45
CA LEU A 262 -11.38 -2.99 18.44
C LEU A 262 -10.35 -4.12 18.57
N GLU A 263 -10.79 -5.38 18.61
CA GLU A 263 -9.89 -6.54 18.61
C GLU A 263 -8.98 -6.55 17.37
N SER A 264 -9.53 -6.22 16.19
CA SER A 264 -8.76 -6.15 14.96
C SER A 264 -7.73 -5.01 15.02
N LEU A 265 -8.09 -3.84 15.55
CA LEU A 265 -7.14 -2.73 15.73
C LEU A 265 -6.04 -3.08 16.74
N GLU A 266 -6.36 -3.76 17.85
CA GLU A 266 -5.37 -4.20 18.83
C GLU A 266 -4.38 -5.20 18.21
N GLN A 267 -4.89 -6.17 17.45
CA GLN A 267 -4.04 -7.08 16.67
C GLN A 267 -3.16 -6.31 15.67
N GLY A 268 -3.73 -5.34 14.96
CA GLY A 268 -2.99 -4.50 14.03
C GLY A 268 -1.86 -3.73 14.70
N PHE A 269 -2.11 -3.17 15.89
CA PHE A 269 -1.10 -2.49 16.68
C PHE A 269 0.04 -3.43 17.11
N LEU A 270 -0.31 -4.62 17.63
CA LEU A 270 0.68 -5.61 18.07
C LEU A 270 1.54 -6.15 16.92
N GLU A 271 0.92 -6.34 15.75
CA GLU A 271 1.57 -6.83 14.53
C GLU A 271 2.31 -5.72 13.74
N ARG A 272 2.19 -4.46 14.17
CA ARG A 272 2.63 -3.26 13.44
C ARG A 272 2.08 -3.22 12.01
N SER A 273 0.82 -3.62 11.87
CA SER A 273 0.01 -3.47 10.67
C SER A 273 -0.42 -2.02 10.52
N THR A 274 -0.10 -1.39 9.39
CA THR A 274 -0.63 -0.09 8.98
C THR A 274 -1.57 -0.21 7.79
#